data_AF-A0A822J397-F1
#
_entry.id   AF-A0A822J397-F1
#
_cell.length_a   1.000
_cell.length_b   1.000
_cell.length_c   1.000
_cell.angle_alpha   90.00
_cell.angle_beta   90.00
_cell.angle_gamma   90.00
#
_symmetry.space_group_name_H-M   'P 1'
#
loop_
_entity.id
_entity.type
_entity.pdbx_description
1 polymer ?
#
loop_
_entity_poly.entity_id
_entity_poly.type
_entity_poly.pdbx_seq_one_letter_code
_entity_poly.pdbx_strand_id
1 'polypeptide(L)'
;MINSLSLYGIEESIGIHVILSNLFWWTSLILVITAYKNRRIWNVGEMPWTYLFLTFLFFGMRELGHLTKSSLLDSIRYIFGICSAIFMTSALILIYMKIYKRKTTSKSMSFIPLMFALIFPILLIYLYFSGTKTETIKNIFFNLENFMWIIGSSITVYTTYMLGTKSTGDFVHVFMFFQFAAIFAILWKFLGVIGTISSPIPYSIREFMETLFGVCAIISMFILEKMLRKLSRHIS
;
A
#
# COMPACT_ATOMS: atom_id res chain seq x y z
N MET A 1 11.51 33.95 -0.52
CA MET A 1 11.50 32.62 -1.15
C MET A 1 12.14 31.50 -0.30
N ILE A 2 12.73 31.79 0.86
CA ILE A 2 13.44 30.80 1.71
C ILE A 2 12.55 30.17 2.79
N ASN A 3 11.46 30.84 3.21
CA ASN A 3 10.58 30.32 4.27
C ASN A 3 9.62 29.20 3.82
N SER A 4 9.25 29.14 2.54
CA SER A 4 8.30 28.13 2.04
C SER A 4 8.88 26.71 2.06
N LEU A 5 10.16 26.52 1.72
CA LEU A 5 10.82 25.21 1.78
C LEU A 5 10.97 24.68 3.22
N SER A 6 11.26 25.57 4.17
CA SER A 6 11.37 25.19 5.59
C SER A 6 10.01 24.80 6.20
N LEU A 7 8.94 25.49 5.81
CA LEU A 7 7.56 25.18 6.20
C LEU A 7 7.09 23.85 5.57
N TYR A 8 7.35 23.63 4.27
CA TYR A 8 7.06 22.37 3.58
C TYR A 8 7.79 21.18 4.24
N GLY A 9 9.06 21.34 4.61
CA GLY A 9 9.83 20.30 5.28
C GLY A 9 9.46 20.05 6.75
N ILE A 10 8.70 20.94 7.39
CA ILE A 10 8.13 20.74 8.74
C ILE A 10 6.77 20.03 8.62
N GLU A 11 5.94 20.40 7.64
CA GLU A 11 4.71 19.65 7.31
C GLU A 11 5.05 18.20 6.94
N GLU A 12 6.03 17.95 6.07
CA GLU A 12 6.45 16.58 5.68
C GLU A 12 6.95 15.70 6.84
N SER A 13 7.39 16.28 7.96
CA SER A 13 8.03 15.53 9.06
C SER A 13 7.24 15.50 10.37
N ILE A 14 6.38 16.49 10.63
CA ILE A 14 5.60 16.65 11.88
C ILE A 14 4.12 16.96 11.58
N GLY A 15 3.71 16.91 10.31
CA GLY A 15 2.32 17.15 9.93
C GLY A 15 1.35 16.16 10.58
N ILE A 16 0.15 16.64 10.89
CA ILE A 16 -0.96 15.82 11.43
C ILE A 16 -1.22 14.60 10.54
N HIS A 17 -1.02 14.73 9.22
CA HIS A 17 -1.16 13.63 8.28
C HIS A 17 -0.16 12.50 8.54
N VAL A 18 1.09 12.77 8.94
CA VAL A 18 2.09 11.73 9.27
C VAL A 18 1.62 10.93 10.48
N ILE A 19 1.10 11.63 11.50
CA ILE A 19 0.57 11.02 12.72
C ILE A 19 -0.66 10.16 12.40
N LEU A 20 -1.63 10.73 11.68
CA LEU A 20 -2.85 10.02 11.28
C LEU A 20 -2.55 8.82 10.39
N SER A 21 -1.67 8.98 9.39
CA SER A 21 -1.23 7.91 8.50
C SER A 21 -0.60 6.77 9.30
N ASN A 22 0.38 7.06 10.18
CA ASN A 22 0.96 6.04 11.05
C ASN A 22 -0.12 5.33 11.88
N LEU A 23 -0.98 6.07 12.59
CA LEU A 23 -2.08 5.49 13.37
C LEU A 23 -2.96 4.57 12.53
N PHE A 24 -3.30 5.01 11.32
CA PHE A 24 -4.16 4.28 10.41
C PHE A 24 -3.54 2.99 9.88
N TRP A 25 -2.27 3.01 9.50
CA TRP A 25 -1.56 1.84 9.00
C TRP A 25 -1.29 0.81 10.08
N TRP A 26 -0.86 1.24 11.27
CA TRP A 26 -0.67 0.34 12.41
C TRP A 26 -1.98 -0.25 12.92
N THR A 27 -3.06 0.53 12.93
CA THR A 27 -4.41 0.01 13.23
C THR A 27 -4.85 -1.02 12.21
N SER A 28 -4.63 -0.77 10.92
CA SER A 28 -4.94 -1.72 9.84
C SER A 28 -4.15 -3.02 9.98
N LEU A 29 -2.88 -2.95 10.39
CA LEU A 29 -2.07 -4.13 10.67
C LEU A 29 -2.66 -4.98 11.80
N ILE A 30 -3.11 -4.35 12.89
CA ILE A 30 -3.81 -5.04 13.98
C ILE A 30 -5.11 -5.69 13.46
N LEU A 31 -5.88 -4.98 12.64
CA LEU A 31 -7.10 -5.52 12.02
C LEU A 31 -6.79 -6.74 11.14
N VAL A 32 -5.73 -6.72 10.33
CA VAL A 32 -5.31 -7.90 9.55
C VAL A 32 -4.97 -9.08 10.45
N ILE A 33 -4.19 -8.87 11.52
CA ILE A 33 -3.80 -9.93 12.46
C ILE A 33 -5.04 -10.53 13.14
N THR A 34 -5.99 -9.68 13.56
CA THR A 34 -7.24 -10.14 14.17
C THR A 34 -8.12 -10.90 13.18
N ALA A 35 -8.26 -10.40 11.95
CA ALA A 35 -8.99 -11.06 10.88
C ALA A 35 -8.35 -12.42 10.49
N TYR A 36 -7.02 -12.53 10.54
CA TYR A 36 -6.28 -13.77 10.27
C TYR A 36 -6.64 -14.92 11.22
N LYS A 37 -7.05 -14.62 12.46
CA LYS A 37 -7.56 -15.65 13.39
C LYS A 37 -8.75 -16.41 12.80
N ASN A 38 -9.57 -15.70 12.03
CA ASN A 38 -10.77 -16.23 11.38
C ASN A 38 -10.55 -16.59 9.90
N ARG A 39 -9.29 -16.67 9.44
CA ARG A 39 -8.94 -16.87 8.01
C ARG A 39 -9.56 -18.09 7.35
N ARG A 40 -9.75 -19.18 8.11
CA ARG A 40 -10.29 -20.45 7.59
C ARG A 40 -11.71 -20.27 7.06
N ILE A 41 -12.46 -19.31 7.61
CA ILE A 41 -13.84 -19.00 7.21
C ILE A 41 -13.86 -18.34 5.82
N TRP A 42 -12.90 -17.46 5.52
CA TRP A 42 -12.82 -16.86 4.18
C TRP A 42 -12.28 -17.82 3.12
N ASN A 43 -11.46 -18.79 3.55
CA ASN A 43 -10.88 -19.83 2.70
C ASN A 43 -10.14 -19.32 1.45
N VAL A 44 -9.55 -18.13 1.49
CA VAL A 44 -8.73 -17.57 0.38
C VAL A 44 -7.29 -18.14 0.35
N GLY A 45 -6.92 -19.00 1.31
CA GLY A 45 -5.55 -19.54 1.45
C GLY A 45 -4.64 -18.59 2.21
N GLU A 46 -3.43 -19.05 2.58
CA GLU A 46 -2.54 -18.29 3.49
C GLU A 46 -1.77 -17.17 2.77
N MET A 47 -1.39 -17.37 1.51
CA MET A 47 -0.57 -16.40 0.76
C MET A 47 -1.20 -15.00 0.64
N PRO A 48 -2.50 -14.84 0.28
CA PRO A 48 -3.13 -13.51 0.29
C PRO A 48 -3.07 -12.82 1.64
N TRP A 49 -3.22 -13.56 2.74
CA TRP A 49 -3.14 -12.99 4.08
C TRP A 49 -1.73 -12.53 4.43
N THR A 50 -0.72 -13.34 4.11
CA THR A 50 0.69 -12.95 4.28
C THR A 50 0.99 -11.68 3.50
N TYR A 51 0.46 -11.54 2.28
CA TYR A 51 0.66 -10.35 1.47
C TYR A 51 -0.12 -9.14 1.94
N LEU A 52 -1.34 -9.30 2.45
CA LEU A 52 -2.02 -8.21 3.16
C LEU A 52 -1.18 -7.77 4.37
N PHE A 53 -0.75 -8.70 5.23
CA PHE A 53 0.11 -8.38 6.36
C PHE A 53 1.37 -7.60 5.96
N LEU A 54 2.12 -8.08 4.96
CA LEU A 54 3.32 -7.42 4.47
C LEU A 54 3.02 -6.05 3.86
N THR A 55 1.88 -5.88 3.18
CA THR A 55 1.43 -4.57 2.68
C THR A 55 1.37 -3.55 3.81
N PHE A 56 0.58 -3.83 4.85
CA PHE A 56 0.39 -2.87 5.94
C PHE A 56 1.67 -2.67 6.76
N LEU A 57 2.49 -3.72 6.93
CA LEU A 57 3.78 -3.61 7.62
C LEU A 57 4.76 -2.70 6.86
N PHE A 58 4.95 -2.94 5.56
CA PHE A 58 5.86 -2.13 4.75
C PHE A 58 5.36 -0.70 4.58
N PHE A 59 4.05 -0.49 4.45
CA PHE A 59 3.52 0.87 4.43
C PHE A 59 3.75 1.59 5.77
N GLY A 60 3.51 0.92 6.91
CA GLY A 60 3.79 1.50 8.22
C GLY A 60 5.27 1.88 8.38
N MET A 61 6.20 1.04 7.92
CA MET A 61 7.64 1.38 7.91
C MET A 61 7.98 2.54 6.96
N ARG A 62 7.30 2.63 5.81
CA ARG A 62 7.40 3.78 4.89
C ARG A 62 6.98 5.06 5.63
N GLU A 63 5.87 5.05 6.36
CA GLU A 63 5.41 6.24 7.10
C GLU A 63 6.39 6.69 8.21
N LEU A 64 7.01 5.74 8.91
CA LEU A 64 8.05 6.06 9.90
C LEU A 64 9.27 6.75 9.28
N GLY A 65 9.52 6.54 7.99
CA GLY A 65 10.61 7.18 7.25
C GLY A 65 10.45 8.70 7.10
N HIS A 66 9.25 9.27 7.27
CA HIS A 66 9.02 10.73 7.29
C HIS A 66 9.67 11.44 8.49
N LEU A 67 10.03 10.70 9.54
CA LEU A 67 10.63 11.26 10.76
C LEU A 67 12.10 11.67 10.58
N THR A 68 12.68 11.46 9.40
CA THR A 68 14.11 11.69 9.11
C THR A 68 14.27 12.52 7.84
N LYS A 69 15.33 13.35 7.77
CA LYS A 69 15.63 14.21 6.60
C LYS A 69 16.80 13.71 5.74
N SER A 70 17.18 12.44 5.86
CA SER A 70 18.31 11.87 5.09
C SER A 70 17.86 11.32 3.75
N SER A 71 18.45 11.78 2.64
CA SER A 71 18.14 11.28 1.29
C SER A 71 18.33 9.76 1.14
N LEU A 72 19.25 9.17 1.92
CA LEU A 72 19.44 7.71 1.92
C LEU A 72 18.29 7.00 2.64
N LEU A 73 17.84 7.53 3.78
CA LEU A 73 16.69 6.98 4.50
C LEU A 73 15.39 7.18 3.72
N ASP A 74 15.25 8.29 3.00
CA ASP A 74 14.14 8.51 2.06
C ASP A 74 14.13 7.48 0.93
N SER A 75 15.31 7.10 0.43
CA SER A 75 15.42 6.04 -0.59
C SER A 75 14.92 4.70 -0.04
N ILE A 76 15.30 4.33 1.19
CA ILE A 76 14.82 3.11 1.87
C ILE A 76 13.32 3.19 2.11
N ARG A 77 12.80 4.34 2.53
CA ARG A 77 11.36 4.60 2.68
C ARG A 77 10.61 4.30 1.39
N TYR A 78 11.09 4.81 0.25
CA TYR A 78 10.46 4.55 -1.05
C TYR A 78 10.50 3.07 -1.44
N ILE A 79 11.54 2.33 -1.07
CA ILE A 79 11.59 0.86 -1.26
C ILE A 79 10.49 0.17 -0.46
N PHE A 80 10.27 0.55 0.80
CA PHE A 80 9.15 0.02 1.57
C PHE A 80 7.80 0.36 0.93
N GLY A 81 7.64 1.57 0.39
CA GLY A 81 6.49 1.95 -0.40
C GLY A 81 6.28 1.05 -1.63
N ILE A 82 7.34 0.74 -2.38
CA ILE A 82 7.32 -0.17 -3.53
C ILE A 82 6.92 -1.59 -3.10
N CYS A 83 7.54 -2.12 -2.04
CA CYS A 83 7.22 -3.45 -1.51
C CYS A 83 5.74 -3.53 -1.12
N SER A 84 5.22 -2.52 -0.43
CA SER A 84 3.81 -2.44 -0.06
C SER A 84 2.90 -2.50 -1.30
N ALA A 85 3.20 -1.73 -2.35
CA ALA A 85 2.41 -1.75 -3.59
C ALA A 85 2.38 -3.15 -4.24
N ILE A 86 3.54 -3.81 -4.29
CA ILE A 86 3.69 -5.16 -4.87
C ILE A 86 2.86 -6.17 -4.08
N PHE A 87 2.96 -6.17 -2.75
CA PHE A 87 2.22 -7.12 -1.91
C PHE A 87 0.71 -6.87 -1.94
N MET A 88 0.27 -5.61 -1.95
CA MET A 88 -1.17 -5.29 -2.02
C MET A 88 -1.77 -5.82 -3.31
N THR A 89 -1.12 -5.49 -4.42
CA THR A 89 -1.53 -5.92 -5.76
C THR A 89 -1.55 -7.44 -5.85
N SER A 90 -0.53 -8.10 -5.31
CA SER A 90 -0.41 -9.56 -5.33
C SER A 90 -1.48 -10.23 -4.48
N ALA A 91 -1.79 -9.70 -3.29
CA ALA A 91 -2.85 -10.21 -2.44
C ALA A 91 -4.19 -10.20 -3.19
N LEU A 92 -4.53 -9.09 -3.84
CA LEU A 92 -5.80 -8.93 -4.54
C LEU A 92 -5.85 -9.72 -5.85
N ILE A 93 -4.74 -9.86 -6.58
CA ILE A 93 -4.66 -10.80 -7.71
C ILE A 93 -4.93 -12.23 -7.23
N LEU A 94 -4.33 -12.67 -6.12
CA LEU A 94 -4.54 -14.03 -5.62
C LEU A 94 -5.98 -14.25 -5.14
N ILE A 95 -6.57 -13.28 -4.44
CA ILE A 95 -7.99 -13.31 -4.05
C ILE A 95 -8.87 -13.38 -5.29
N TYR A 96 -8.61 -12.54 -6.30
CA TYR A 96 -9.31 -12.56 -7.59
C TYR A 96 -9.17 -13.92 -8.30
N MET A 97 -7.96 -14.47 -8.39
CA MET A 97 -7.72 -15.74 -9.04
C MET A 97 -8.48 -16.88 -8.35
N LYS A 98 -8.52 -16.87 -7.01
CA LYS A 98 -9.19 -17.91 -6.24
C LYS A 98 -10.70 -17.76 -6.22
N ILE A 99 -11.23 -16.57 -5.92
CA ILE A 99 -12.69 -16.34 -5.78
C ILE A 99 -13.34 -16.20 -7.15
N TYR A 100 -12.80 -15.33 -8.02
CA TYR A 100 -13.43 -14.99 -9.29
C TYR A 100 -13.12 -16.01 -10.39
N LYS A 101 -11.83 -16.37 -10.57
CA LYS A 101 -11.39 -17.30 -11.62
C LYS A 101 -11.43 -18.77 -11.18
N ARG A 102 -11.61 -19.05 -9.89
CA ARG A 102 -11.61 -20.42 -9.31
C ARG A 102 -10.36 -21.22 -9.67
N LYS A 103 -9.21 -20.53 -9.79
CA LYS A 103 -7.92 -21.14 -10.11
C LYS A 103 -7.09 -21.34 -8.85
N THR A 104 -6.41 -22.48 -8.77
CA THR A 104 -5.36 -22.71 -7.78
C THR A 104 -4.05 -22.11 -8.28
N THR A 105 -3.33 -21.44 -7.39
CA THR A 105 -2.01 -20.90 -7.68
C THR A 105 -0.98 -21.92 -7.22
N SER A 106 -0.01 -22.25 -8.08
CA SER A 106 1.08 -23.14 -7.67
C SER A 106 1.92 -22.49 -6.57
N LYS A 107 2.54 -23.32 -5.73
CA LYS A 107 3.43 -22.84 -4.65
C LYS A 107 4.56 -21.97 -5.21
N SER A 108 5.15 -22.34 -6.34
CA SER A 108 6.21 -21.55 -6.98
C SER A 108 5.73 -20.18 -7.47
N MET A 109 4.55 -20.12 -8.11
CA MET A 109 3.96 -18.84 -8.54
C MET A 109 3.65 -17.93 -7.35
N SER A 110 3.33 -18.52 -6.19
CA SER A 110 3.06 -17.72 -5.00
C SER A 110 4.27 -16.93 -4.51
N PHE A 111 5.53 -17.29 -4.83
CA PHE A 111 6.75 -16.57 -4.41
C PHE A 111 7.19 -15.45 -5.36
N ILE A 112 6.62 -15.34 -6.56
CA ILE A 112 6.99 -14.31 -7.55
C ILE A 112 6.93 -12.88 -6.95
N PRO A 113 5.89 -12.49 -6.19
CA PRO A 113 5.83 -11.17 -5.58
C PRO A 113 7.00 -10.86 -4.64
N LEU A 114 7.44 -11.85 -3.86
CA LEU A 114 8.57 -11.70 -2.94
C LEU A 114 9.87 -11.49 -3.73
N MET A 115 10.13 -12.31 -4.75
CA MET A 115 11.30 -12.18 -5.60
C MET A 115 11.34 -10.81 -6.30
N PHE A 116 10.17 -10.35 -6.77
CA PHE A 116 10.06 -9.05 -7.41
C PHE A 116 10.31 -7.89 -6.43
N ALA A 117 9.79 -7.98 -5.20
CA ALA A 117 10.06 -6.98 -4.16
C ALA A 117 11.54 -6.89 -3.77
N LEU A 118 12.28 -8.00 -3.80
CA LEU A 118 13.71 -8.06 -3.45
C LEU A 118 14.62 -7.37 -4.49
N ILE A 119 14.16 -7.14 -5.72
CA ILE A 119 14.94 -6.42 -6.74
C ILE A 119 15.29 -5.00 -6.29
N PHE A 120 14.38 -4.32 -5.58
CA PHE A 120 14.55 -2.90 -5.24
C PHE A 120 15.61 -2.63 -4.16
N PRO A 121 15.68 -3.41 -3.04
CA PRO A 121 16.82 -3.35 -2.13
C PRO A 121 18.16 -3.63 -2.83
N ILE A 122 18.21 -4.61 -3.73
CA ILE A 122 19.44 -4.95 -4.47
C ILE A 122 19.84 -3.80 -5.39
N LEU A 123 18.88 -3.18 -6.08
CA LEU A 123 19.11 -2.00 -6.92
C LEU A 123 19.66 -0.83 -6.09
N LEU A 124 19.18 -0.63 -4.86
CA LEU A 124 19.69 0.43 -3.98
C LEU A 124 21.16 0.19 -3.64
N ILE A 125 21.48 -1.03 -3.21
CA ILE A 125 22.85 -1.44 -2.88
C ILE A 125 23.76 -1.20 -4.09
N TYR A 126 23.35 -1.66 -5.28
CA TYR A 126 24.11 -1.46 -6.51
C TYR A 126 24.35 0.03 -6.81
N LEU A 127 23.31 0.86 -6.80
CA LEU A 127 23.42 2.31 -7.09
C LEU A 127 24.25 3.06 -6.04
N TYR A 128 24.17 2.65 -4.78
CA TYR A 128 24.95 3.24 -3.71
C TYR A 128 26.45 2.95 -3.89
N PHE A 129 26.81 1.68 -4.12
CA PHE A 129 28.21 1.29 -4.32
C PHE A 129 28.78 1.68 -5.69
N SER A 130 27.94 2.02 -6.67
CA SER A 130 28.40 2.58 -7.95
C SER A 130 28.81 4.05 -7.86
N GLY A 131 28.66 4.70 -6.70
CA GLY A 131 29.03 6.10 -6.49
C GLY A 131 27.97 7.10 -6.94
N THR A 132 26.72 6.65 -7.16
CA THR A 132 25.61 7.56 -7.49
C THR A 132 25.31 8.48 -6.31
N LYS A 133 25.12 9.78 -6.56
CA LYS A 133 24.76 10.75 -5.51
C LYS A 133 23.45 10.33 -4.81
N THR A 134 23.42 10.40 -3.48
CA THR A 134 22.27 9.98 -2.65
C THR A 134 20.97 10.69 -3.02
N GLU A 135 21.03 11.96 -3.43
CA GLU A 135 19.87 12.71 -3.90
C GLU A 135 19.32 12.18 -5.24
N THR A 136 20.21 11.77 -6.15
CA THR A 136 19.81 11.12 -7.41
C THR A 136 19.18 9.76 -7.14
N ILE A 137 19.76 8.97 -6.22
CA ILE A 137 19.19 7.68 -5.78
C ILE A 137 17.78 7.89 -5.23
N LYS A 138 17.60 8.88 -4.34
CA LYS A 138 16.29 9.24 -3.77
C LYS A 138 15.26 9.51 -4.86
N ASN A 139 15.61 10.33 -5.86
CA ASN A 139 14.70 10.69 -6.94
C ASN A 139 14.34 9.49 -7.84
N ILE A 140 15.30 8.58 -8.10
CA ILE A 140 15.02 7.33 -8.80
C ILE A 140 13.96 6.51 -8.04
N PHE A 141 14.18 6.27 -6.74
CA PHE A 141 13.24 5.47 -5.95
C PHE A 141 11.89 6.15 -5.72
N PHE A 142 11.86 7.49 -5.59
CA PHE A 142 10.61 8.26 -5.55
C PHE A 142 9.76 8.00 -6.80
N ASN A 143 10.37 8.10 -7.99
CA ASN A 143 9.67 7.87 -9.26
C ASN A 143 9.23 6.41 -9.40
N LEU A 144 10.10 5.45 -9.07
CA LEU A 144 9.74 4.02 -9.08
C LEU A 144 8.58 3.72 -8.13
N GLU A 145 8.57 4.27 -6.92
CA GLU A 145 7.46 4.13 -5.99
C GLU A 145 6.16 4.64 -6.62
N ASN A 146 6.16 5.84 -7.20
CA ASN A 146 4.96 6.39 -7.83
C ASN A 146 4.43 5.50 -8.96
N PHE A 147 5.31 5.04 -9.87
CA PHE A 147 4.88 4.16 -10.97
C PHE A 147 4.36 2.82 -10.47
N MET A 148 5.02 2.21 -9.49
CA MET A 148 4.61 0.93 -8.91
C MET A 148 3.23 1.02 -8.26
N TRP A 149 2.95 2.12 -7.55
CA TRP A 149 1.62 2.35 -6.98
C TRP A 149 0.57 2.64 -8.03
N ILE A 150 0.86 3.41 -9.09
CA ILE A 150 -0.10 3.67 -10.16
C ILE A 150 -0.48 2.35 -10.87
N ILE A 151 0.51 1.54 -11.25
CA ILE A 151 0.27 0.24 -11.89
C ILE A 151 -0.48 -0.70 -10.95
N GLY A 152 0.02 -0.87 -9.73
CA GLY A 152 -0.55 -1.79 -8.74
C GLY A 152 -1.97 -1.41 -8.33
N SER A 153 -2.25 -0.11 -8.18
CA SER A 153 -3.58 0.40 -7.86
C SER A 153 -4.54 0.26 -9.03
N SER A 154 -4.07 0.41 -10.28
CA SER A 154 -4.90 0.16 -11.47
C SER A 154 -5.35 -1.30 -11.55
N ILE A 155 -4.43 -2.24 -11.27
CA ILE A 155 -4.76 -3.67 -11.18
C ILE A 155 -5.70 -3.93 -9.99
N THR A 156 -5.46 -3.27 -8.85
CA THR A 156 -6.31 -3.35 -7.68
C THR A 156 -7.74 -2.94 -8.01
N VAL A 157 -7.94 -1.76 -8.62
CA VAL A 157 -9.27 -1.28 -9.04
C VAL A 157 -9.98 -2.31 -9.90
N TYR A 158 -9.29 -2.88 -10.90
CA TYR A 158 -9.87 -3.92 -11.75
C TYR A 158 -10.24 -5.17 -10.94
N THR A 159 -9.33 -5.70 -10.14
CA THR A 159 -9.56 -6.94 -9.38
C THR A 159 -10.67 -6.78 -8.35
N THR A 160 -10.73 -5.66 -7.64
CA THR A 160 -11.77 -5.37 -6.63
C THR A 160 -13.12 -5.12 -7.28
N TYR A 161 -13.17 -4.46 -8.43
CA TYR A 161 -14.41 -4.31 -9.20
C TYR A 161 -14.98 -5.68 -9.60
N MET A 162 -14.14 -6.53 -10.19
CA MET A 162 -14.55 -7.89 -10.60
C MET A 162 -14.95 -8.76 -9.41
N LEU A 163 -14.28 -8.63 -8.26
CA LEU A 163 -14.66 -9.31 -7.02
C LEU A 163 -16.00 -8.79 -6.47
N GLY A 164 -16.19 -7.46 -6.46
CA GLY A 164 -17.41 -6.81 -5.99
C GLY A 164 -18.65 -7.26 -6.75
N THR A 165 -18.58 -7.34 -8.08
CA THR A 165 -19.70 -7.82 -8.93
C THR A 165 -20.15 -9.26 -8.66
N LYS A 166 -19.31 -10.08 -8.03
CA LYS A 166 -19.63 -11.47 -7.66
C LYS A 166 -19.80 -11.68 -6.16
N SER A 167 -19.65 -10.62 -5.38
CA SER A 167 -19.76 -10.68 -3.92
C SER A 167 -21.19 -10.42 -3.48
N THR A 168 -21.54 -10.96 -2.31
CA THR A 168 -22.84 -10.72 -1.68
C THR A 168 -22.65 -10.21 -0.25
N GLY A 169 -23.66 -9.50 0.24
CA GLY A 169 -23.64 -8.91 1.58
C GLY A 169 -22.46 -7.97 1.79
N ASP A 170 -21.89 -8.01 3.00
CA ASP A 170 -20.88 -7.04 3.42
C ASP A 170 -19.54 -7.16 2.67
N PHE A 171 -19.28 -8.27 1.94
CA PHE A 171 -18.05 -8.44 1.15
C PHE A 171 -17.97 -7.43 0.00
N VAL A 172 -19.12 -7.00 -0.52
CA VAL A 172 -19.18 -5.92 -1.53
C VAL A 172 -18.53 -4.66 -0.99
N HIS A 173 -18.81 -4.30 0.28
CA HIS A 173 -18.25 -3.12 0.90
C HIS A 173 -16.73 -3.26 1.10
N VAL A 174 -16.22 -4.44 1.48
CA VAL A 174 -14.77 -4.69 1.58
C VAL A 174 -14.06 -4.36 0.27
N PHE A 175 -14.55 -4.90 -0.84
CA PHE A 175 -13.95 -4.67 -2.16
C PHE A 175 -14.16 -3.24 -2.66
N MET A 176 -15.31 -2.64 -2.39
CA MET A 176 -15.58 -1.23 -2.72
C MET A 176 -14.61 -0.29 -2.00
N PHE A 177 -14.35 -0.49 -0.71
CA PHE A 177 -13.41 0.36 0.03
C PHE A 177 -11.95 0.13 -0.40
N PHE A 178 -11.56 -1.09 -0.76
CA PHE A 178 -10.25 -1.31 -1.40
C PHE A 178 -10.15 -0.62 -2.76
N GLN A 179 -11.24 -0.57 -3.54
CA GLN A 179 -11.29 0.14 -4.82
C GLN A 179 -11.11 1.65 -4.62
N PHE A 180 -11.83 2.26 -3.67
CA PHE A 180 -11.67 3.68 -3.34
C PHE A 180 -10.26 3.99 -2.87
N ALA A 181 -9.70 3.15 -1.97
CA ALA A 181 -8.32 3.27 -1.54
C ALA A 181 -7.36 3.31 -2.74
N ALA A 182 -7.51 2.38 -3.69
CA ALA A 182 -6.66 2.35 -4.88
C ALA A 182 -6.85 3.56 -5.80
N ILE A 183 -8.08 4.07 -5.98
CA ILE A 183 -8.31 5.30 -6.75
C ILE A 183 -7.57 6.49 -6.09
N PHE A 184 -7.67 6.64 -4.78
CA PHE A 184 -6.95 7.70 -4.05
C PHE A 184 -5.44 7.53 -4.13
N ALA A 185 -4.93 6.29 -4.08
CA ALA A 185 -3.51 6.02 -4.28
C ALA A 185 -3.03 6.40 -5.70
N ILE A 186 -3.82 6.12 -6.75
CA ILE A 186 -3.51 6.57 -8.12
C ILE A 186 -3.43 8.09 -8.16
N LEU A 187 -4.46 8.79 -7.65
CA LEU A 187 -4.50 10.25 -7.65
C LEU A 187 -3.32 10.84 -6.88
N TRP A 188 -3.05 10.35 -5.67
CA TRP A 188 -1.92 10.78 -4.85
C TRP A 188 -0.58 10.64 -5.56
N LYS A 189 -0.31 9.46 -6.15
CA LYS A 189 0.97 9.16 -6.78
C LYS A 189 1.12 9.82 -8.15
N PHE A 190 0.02 10.00 -8.89
CA PHE A 190 -0.01 10.78 -10.12
C PHE A 190 0.29 12.26 -9.86
N LEU A 191 -0.27 12.85 -8.81
CA LEU A 191 0.09 14.19 -8.35
C LEU A 191 1.57 14.28 -7.95
N GLY A 192 2.13 13.22 -7.35
CA GLY A 192 3.56 13.11 -7.08
C GLY A 192 4.44 13.18 -8.34
N VAL A 193 4.03 12.52 -9.42
CA VAL A 193 4.75 12.52 -10.71
C VAL A 193 4.62 13.87 -11.42
N ILE A 194 3.43 14.47 -11.48
CA ILE A 194 3.26 15.79 -12.10
C ILE A 194 4.06 16.86 -11.35
N GLY A 195 4.14 16.73 -10.02
CA GLY A 195 4.92 17.61 -9.15
C GLY A 195 6.40 17.70 -9.51
N THR A 196 6.99 16.66 -10.12
CA THR A 196 8.42 16.65 -10.49
C THR A 196 8.70 17.20 -11.89
N ILE A 197 7.69 17.36 -12.74
CA ILE A 197 7.87 17.74 -14.15
C ILE A 197 7.73 19.26 -14.32
N SER A 198 6.69 19.89 -13.77
CA SER A 198 6.42 21.31 -14.09
C SER A 198 5.35 22.03 -13.27
N SER A 199 4.54 21.33 -12.46
CA SER A 199 3.45 21.97 -11.70
C SER A 199 3.64 21.74 -10.20
N PRO A 200 3.99 22.78 -9.41
CA PRO A 200 4.07 22.64 -7.96
C PRO A 200 2.68 22.42 -7.40
N ILE A 201 2.32 21.15 -7.20
CA ILE A 201 1.06 20.78 -6.57
C ILE A 201 1.19 21.05 -5.07
N PRO A 202 0.25 21.79 -4.45
CA PRO A 202 0.24 22.01 -3.01
C PRO A 202 0.32 20.69 -2.26
N TYR A 203 1.25 20.62 -1.31
CA TYR A 203 1.50 19.40 -0.53
C TYR A 203 0.24 18.93 0.21
N SER A 204 -0.56 19.87 0.73
CA SER A 204 -1.85 19.61 1.37
C SER A 204 -2.84 18.80 0.51
N ILE A 205 -2.83 18.99 -0.83
CA ILE A 205 -3.69 18.19 -1.74
C ILE A 205 -3.17 16.75 -1.82
N ARG A 206 -1.85 16.57 -1.87
CA ARG A 206 -1.24 15.23 -1.88
C ARG A 206 -1.49 14.50 -0.57
N GLU A 207 -1.34 15.19 0.56
CA GLU A 207 -1.63 14.65 1.89
C GLU A 207 -3.10 14.25 2.05
N PHE A 208 -4.03 15.06 1.54
CA PHE A 208 -5.46 14.75 1.60
C PHE A 208 -5.77 13.43 0.86
N MET A 209 -5.21 13.25 -0.33
CA MET A 209 -5.37 12.00 -1.10
C MET A 209 -4.75 10.80 -0.39
N GLU A 210 -3.57 10.96 0.19
CA GLU A 210 -2.91 9.92 1.00
C GLU A 210 -3.73 9.54 2.25
N THR A 211 -4.31 10.53 2.92
CA THR A 211 -5.17 10.33 4.09
C THR A 211 -6.43 9.57 3.72
N LEU A 212 -7.10 9.95 2.62
CA LEU A 212 -8.28 9.24 2.13
C LEU A 212 -7.96 7.80 1.73
N PHE A 213 -6.81 7.58 1.11
CA PHE A 213 -6.29 6.25 0.85
C PHE A 213 -6.20 5.41 2.14
N GLY A 214 -5.55 5.95 3.18
CA GLY A 214 -5.43 5.28 4.49
C GLY A 214 -6.78 5.01 5.16
N VAL A 215 -7.70 5.98 5.15
CA VAL A 215 -9.05 5.85 5.73
C VAL A 215 -9.83 4.72 5.05
N CYS A 216 -9.84 4.68 3.71
CA CYS A 216 -10.52 3.62 2.98
C CYS A 216 -9.91 2.23 3.25
N ALA A 217 -8.57 2.14 3.37
CA ALA A 217 -7.89 0.90 3.69
C ALA A 217 -8.29 0.34 5.06
N ILE A 218 -8.35 1.19 6.10
CA ILE A 218 -8.83 0.79 7.44
C ILE A 218 -10.27 0.31 7.38
N ILE A 219 -11.17 1.10 6.76
CA ILE A 219 -12.60 0.78 6.73
C ILE A 219 -12.79 -0.60 6.07
N SER A 220 -12.08 -0.86 4.98
CA SER A 220 -12.11 -2.17 4.32
C SER A 220 -11.71 -3.31 5.28
N MET A 221 -10.58 -3.14 5.98
CA MET A 221 -10.09 -4.15 6.93
C MET A 221 -11.00 -4.33 8.15
N PHE A 222 -11.60 -3.25 8.64
CA PHE A 222 -12.55 -3.28 9.74
C PHE A 222 -13.82 -4.05 9.36
N ILE A 223 -14.37 -3.77 8.17
CA ILE A 223 -15.54 -4.51 7.66
C ILE A 223 -15.18 -5.99 7.51
N LEU A 224 -14.03 -6.31 6.91
CA LEU A 224 -13.57 -7.69 6.75
C LEU A 224 -13.46 -8.42 8.09
N GLU A 225 -12.83 -7.80 9.10
CA GLU A 225 -12.72 -8.36 10.45
C GLU A 225 -14.09 -8.64 11.07
N LYS A 226 -14.99 -7.65 11.05
CA LYS A 226 -16.33 -7.76 11.60
C LYS A 226 -17.13 -8.87 10.95
N MET A 227 -17.03 -9.00 9.63
CA MET A 227 -17.68 -10.07 8.86
C MET A 227 -17.18 -11.44 9.26
N LEU A 228 -15.86 -11.64 9.28
CA LEU A 228 -15.26 -12.93 9.62
C LEU A 228 -15.58 -13.33 11.05
N ARG A 229 -15.63 -12.38 11.99
CA ARG A 229 -16.07 -12.60 13.37
C ARG A 229 -17.55 -12.98 13.45
N LYS A 230 -18.43 -12.29 12.72
CA LYS A 230 -19.87 -12.61 12.69
C LYS A 230 -20.11 -14.01 12.14
N LEU A 231 -19.45 -14.36 11.04
CA LEU A 231 -19.53 -15.70 10.44
C LEU A 231 -19.01 -16.77 11.40
N SER A 232 -17.91 -16.50 12.12
CA SER A 232 -17.39 -17.45 13.11
C SER A 232 -18.41 -17.82 14.18
N ARG A 233 -19.26 -16.87 14.61
CA ARG A 233 -20.28 -17.12 15.63
C ARG A 233 -21.50 -17.89 15.12
N HIS A 234 -21.75 -17.88 13.81
CA HIS A 234 -22.88 -18.60 13.21
C HIS A 234 -22.52 -20.05 12.85
N ILE A 235 -21.22 -20.34 12.70
CA ILE A 235 -20.71 -21.67 12.32
C ILE A 235 -20.33 -22.50 13.56
N SER A 236 -20.03 -21.85 14.70
CA SER A 236 -19.79 -22.47 16.01
C SER A 236 -21.08 -22.84 16.71
#